data_AF-A0A024SFZ1-F1
#
_entry.id   AF-A0A024SFZ1-F1
#
_cell.length_a   1.000
_cell.length_b   1.000
_cell.length_c   1.000
_cell.angle_alpha   90.00
_cell.angle_beta   90.00
_cell.angle_gamma   90.00
#
_symmetry.space_group_name_H-M   'P 1'
#
loop_
_entity.id
_entity.type
_entity.pdbx_description
1 polymer ?
#
loop_
_entity_poly.entity_id
_entity_poly.type
_entity_poly.pdbx_seq_one_letter_code
_entity_poly.pdbx_strand_id
1 'polypeptide(L)'
;MADKLRNQQELERLQAKYVGTGHPDTSSWEWRTNIQRDTYSSIVGHRPLLTYISLAENEPLTKMRAQLIRKMIQPCGPPPPRED
;
A
#
# COMPACT_ATOMS: atom_id res chain seq x y z
N MET A 1 12.23 17.36 28.12
CA MET A 1 11.39 17.92 27.03
C MET A 1 12.07 17.77 25.66
N ALA A 2 13.37 18.07 25.56
CA ALA A 2 14.15 17.91 24.32
C ALA A 2 14.16 16.47 23.75
N ASP A 3 14.27 15.43 24.58
CA ASP A 3 14.27 14.04 24.08
C ASP A 3 12.93 13.61 23.46
N LYS A 4 11.80 14.10 24.01
CA LYS A 4 10.47 13.83 23.44
C LYS A 4 10.33 14.44 22.05
N LEU A 5 10.83 15.67 21.88
CA LEU A 5 10.81 16.35 20.58
C LEU A 5 11.72 15.65 19.56
N ARG A 6 12.93 15.24 19.97
CA ARG A 6 13.85 14.47 19.11
C ARG A 6 13.22 13.15 18.65
N ASN A 7 12.55 12.44 19.57
CA ASN A 7 11.88 11.18 19.24
C ASN A 7 10.72 11.39 18.26
N GLN A 8 9.96 12.49 18.40
CA GLN A 8 8.89 12.83 17.46
C GLN A 8 9.44 13.13 16.05
N GLN A 9 10.51 13.91 15.95
CA GLN A 9 11.15 14.22 14.67
C GLN A 9 11.70 12.96 13.98
N GLU A 10 12.30 12.04 14.74
CA GLU A 10 12.75 10.75 14.20
C GLU A 10 11.58 9.89 13.72
N LEU A 11 10.46 9.89 14.44
CA LEU A 11 9.25 9.17 14.02
C LEU A 11 8.70 9.72 12.71
N GLU A 12 8.54 11.03 12.59
CA GLU A 12 8.08 11.71 11.37
C GLU A 12 9.02 11.43 10.19
N ARG A 13 10.34 11.44 10.43
CA ARG A 13 11.35 11.07 9.42
C ARG A 13 11.18 9.62 8.95
N LEU A 14 10.94 8.69 9.86
CA LEU A 14 10.73 7.28 9.53
C LEU A 14 9.42 7.06 8.79
N GLN A 15 8.34 7.74 9.18
CA GLN A 15 7.04 7.70 8.48
C GLN A 15 7.15 8.24 7.05
N ALA A 16 7.93 9.29 6.82
CA ALA A 16 8.19 9.82 5.48
C ALA A 16 9.01 8.84 4.61
N LYS A 17 9.92 8.07 5.22
CA LYS A 17 10.75 7.09 4.50
C LYS A 17 9.99 5.81 4.18
N TYR A 18 9.23 5.29 5.14
CA TYR A 18 8.52 4.02 5.05
C TYR A 18 7.04 4.27 4.88
N VAL A 19 6.64 4.44 3.61
CA VAL A 19 5.23 4.62 3.23
C VAL A 19 4.38 3.49 3.80
N GLY A 20 3.25 3.83 4.40
CA GLY A 20 2.35 2.89 5.06
C GLY A 20 2.54 2.76 6.56
N THR A 21 3.57 3.39 7.14
CA THR A 21 3.72 3.50 8.60
C THR A 21 2.57 4.33 9.17
N GLY A 22 1.76 3.73 10.04
CA GLY A 22 0.58 4.38 10.62
C GLY A 22 0.90 5.41 11.72
N HIS A 23 -0.16 6.09 12.15
CA HIS A 23 -0.24 6.96 13.32
C HIS A 23 -1.58 6.68 14.06
N PRO A 24 -1.78 7.20 15.29
CA PRO A 24 -3.00 6.94 16.06
C PRO A 24 -4.31 7.27 15.33
N ASP A 25 -4.29 8.25 14.44
CA ASP A 25 -5.48 8.68 13.68
C ASP A 25 -5.56 8.05 12.28
N THR A 26 -4.76 7.01 12.00
CA THR A 26 -4.86 6.28 10.73
C THR A 26 -6.22 5.61 10.61
N SER A 27 -6.97 6.01 9.60
CA SER A 27 -8.30 5.48 9.34
C SER A 27 -8.26 4.02 8.85
N SER A 28 -9.37 3.32 9.04
CA SER A 28 -9.54 1.96 8.50
C SER A 28 -9.36 1.91 6.98
N TRP A 29 -9.70 2.99 6.26
CA TRP A 29 -9.53 3.07 4.81
C TRP A 29 -8.07 3.21 4.40
N GLU A 30 -7.30 4.08 5.07
CA GLU A 30 -5.87 4.27 4.81
C GLU A 30 -5.09 2.98 5.06
N TRP A 31 -5.34 2.33 6.20
CA TRP A 31 -4.71 1.06 6.55
C TRP A 31 -4.98 -0.01 5.48
N ARG A 32 -6.25 -0.24 5.13
CA ARG A 32 -6.62 -1.26 4.12
C ARG A 32 -6.03 -0.94 2.74
N THR A 33 -5.97 0.34 2.37
CA THR A 33 -5.38 0.79 1.11
C THR A 33 -3.89 0.45 1.06
N ASN A 34 -3.15 0.68 2.15
CA ASN A 34 -1.73 0.31 2.24
C ASN A 34 -1.54 -1.21 2.14
N ILE A 35 -2.31 -2.01 2.89
CA ILE A 35 -2.23 -3.47 2.84
C ILE A 35 -2.49 -4.02 1.43
N GLN A 36 -3.49 -3.50 0.72
CA GLN A 36 -3.77 -3.94 -0.64
C GLN A 36 -2.68 -3.53 -1.63
N ARG A 37 -2.10 -2.33 -1.47
CA ARG A 37 -0.94 -1.90 -2.27
C ARG A 37 0.28 -2.78 -2.03
N ASP A 38 0.58 -3.13 -0.78
CA ASP A 38 1.68 -4.02 -0.42
C ASP A 38 1.49 -5.43 -1.01
N THR A 39 0.24 -5.91 -1.00
CA THR A 39 -0.13 -7.20 -1.59
C THR A 39 0.10 -7.19 -3.11
N TYR A 40 -0.39 -6.16 -3.82
CA TYR A 40 -0.17 -6.04 -5.27
C TYR A 40 1.31 -5.86 -5.62
N SER A 41 2.04 -5.05 -4.85
CA SER A 41 3.49 -4.88 -5.00
C SER A 41 4.22 -6.22 -4.87
N SER A 42 3.88 -7.00 -3.85
CA SER A 42 4.46 -8.33 -3.61
C SER A 42 4.17 -9.29 -4.76
N ILE A 43 2.93 -9.35 -5.23
CA ILE A 43 2.56 -10.20 -6.38
C ILE A 43 3.34 -9.80 -7.63
N VAL A 44 3.41 -8.51 -7.93
CA VAL A 44 4.06 -7.99 -9.13
C VAL A 44 5.59 -8.12 -9.08
N GLY A 45 6.19 -8.07 -7.88
CA GLY A 45 7.62 -8.23 -7.65
C GLY A 45 8.09 -9.69 -7.69
N HIS A 46 7.25 -10.65 -7.27
CA HIS A 46 7.62 -12.06 -7.21
C HIS A 46 7.08 -12.84 -8.41
N ARG A 47 7.99 -13.22 -9.33
CA ARG A 47 7.63 -13.93 -10.57
C ARG A 47 6.78 -15.19 -10.36
N PRO A 48 7.01 -16.04 -9.34
CA PRO A 48 6.15 -17.21 -9.12
C PRO A 48 4.70 -16.83 -8.81
N LEU A 49 4.48 -15.82 -7.96
CA LEU A 49 3.13 -15.33 -7.62
C LEU A 49 2.43 -14.71 -8.82
N LEU A 50 3.15 -13.87 -9.58
CA LEU A 50 2.60 -13.27 -10.79
C LEU A 50 2.21 -14.35 -11.81
N THR A 51 3.07 -15.35 -12.02
CA THR A 51 2.80 -16.46 -12.96
C THR A 51 1.58 -17.27 -12.52
N TYR A 52 1.45 -17.56 -11.22
CA TYR A 52 0.32 -18.31 -10.68
C TYR A 52 -1.02 -17.61 -10.99
N ILE A 53 -1.10 -16.30 -10.75
CA ILE A 53 -2.30 -15.51 -11.03
C ILE A 53 -2.54 -15.39 -12.55
N SER A 54 -1.48 -15.16 -13.33
CA SER A 54 -1.58 -15.07 -14.79
C SER A 54 -2.11 -16.34 -15.43
N LEU A 55 -1.71 -17.49 -14.91
CA LEU A 55 -2.18 -18.79 -15.35
C LEU A 55 -3.66 -19.00 -14.98
N ALA A 56 -4.04 -18.66 -13.75
CA ALA A 56 -5.43 -18.80 -13.28
C ALA A 56 -6.41 -17.92 -14.09
N GLU A 57 -6.00 -16.70 -14.44
CA GLU A 57 -6.81 -15.76 -15.22
C GLU A 57 -6.69 -15.96 -16.74
N ASN A 58 -5.82 -16.87 -17.20
CA ASN A 58 -5.50 -17.10 -18.61
C ASN A 58 -5.15 -15.80 -19.37
N GLU A 59 -4.32 -14.95 -18.76
CA GLU A 59 -3.90 -13.67 -19.32
C GLU A 59 -2.37 -13.63 -19.47
N PRO A 60 -1.82 -12.86 -20.43
CA PRO A 60 -0.37 -12.68 -20.53
C PRO A 60 0.20 -11.99 -19.30
N LEU A 61 1.40 -12.40 -18.87
CA LEU A 61 2.02 -11.88 -17.65
C LEU A 61 2.23 -10.36 -17.67
N THR A 62 2.53 -9.79 -18.84
CA THR A 62 2.66 -8.33 -19.02
C THR A 62 1.34 -7.60 -18.79
N LYS A 63 0.23 -8.17 -19.28
CA LYS A 63 -1.11 -7.64 -19.10
C LYS A 63 -1.55 -7.76 -17.64
N MET A 64 -1.34 -8.92 -17.01
CA MET A 64 -1.64 -9.09 -15.58
C MET A 64 -0.84 -8.13 -14.70
N ARG A 65 0.47 -8.00 -14.95
CA ARG A 65 1.31 -7.04 -14.23
C ARG A 65 0.77 -5.61 -14.35
N ALA A 66 0.42 -5.17 -15.56
CA ALA A 66 -0.15 -3.84 -15.77
C ALA A 66 -1.49 -3.65 -15.05
N GLN A 67 -2.36 -4.67 -15.06
CA GLN A 67 -3.65 -4.61 -14.37
C GLN A 67 -3.49 -4.49 -12.85
N LEU A 68 -2.60 -5.28 -12.23
CA LEU A 68 -2.34 -5.23 -10.79
C LEU A 68 -1.75 -3.89 -10.37
N ILE A 69 -0.83 -3.32 -11.16
CA ILE A 69 -0.29 -1.97 -10.91
C ILE A 69 -1.41 -0.91 -10.99
N ARG A 70 -2.30 -0.98 -11.99
CA ARG A 70 -3.42 -0.04 -12.11
C ARG A 70 -4.40 -0.14 -10.95
N LYS A 71 -4.64 -1.34 -10.41
CA LYS A 71 -5.51 -1.52 -9.23
C LYS A 71 -4.99 -0.79 -7.99
N MET A 72 -3.68 -0.50 -7.89
CA MET A 72 -3.08 0.20 -6.74
C MET A 72 -3.54 1.66 -6.58
N ILE A 73 -4.12 2.29 -7.61
CA ILE A 73 -4.59 3.69 -7.54
C ILE A 73 -5.62 3.84 -6.43
N GLN A 74 -6.66 3.01 -6.45
CA GLN A 74 -7.79 3.09 -5.53
C GLN A 74 -8.34 1.68 -5.23
N PRO A 75 -7.58 0.84 -4.52
CA PRO A 75 -7.91 -0.58 -4.39
C PRO A 75 -9.09 -0.80 -3.41
N CYS A 76 -9.29 0.13 -2.47
CA CYS A 76 -10.39 0.14 -1.49
C CYS A 76 -11.57 1.05 -1.87
N GLY A 77 -11.65 1.54 -3.11
CA GLY A 77 -12.64 2.55 -3.50
C GLY A 77 -12.33 3.95 -2.92
N PRO A 78 -13.22 4.93 -3.14
CA PRO A 78 -13.06 6.30 -2.63
C PRO A 78 -12.87 6.36 -1.11
N PRO A 79 -12.02 7.27 -0.61
CA PRO A 79 -11.92 7.50 0.82
C PRO A 79 -13.27 7.97 1.37
N PRO A 80 -13.56 7.68 2.66
CA PRO A 80 -14.73 8.25 3.32
C PRO A 80 -14.67 9.78 3.26
N PRO A 81 -15.82 10.47 3.27
CA PRO A 81 -15.83 11.92 3.44
C PRO A 81 -15.09 12.31 4.71
N ARG A 82 -14.33 13.41 4.67
CA ARG A 82 -13.72 13.95 5.88
C ARG A 82 -14.86 14.42 6.78
N GLU A 83 -14.83 13.98 8.04
CA GLU A 83 -15.64 14.61 9.08
C GLU A 83 -15.07 16.02 9.30
N ASP A 84 -15.93 17.05 9.26
CA ASP A 84 -15.55 18.45 9.51
C ASP A 84 -15.06 18.68 10.96
#